data_AF-A0A4Q6AKH1-F1
#
_entry.id   AF-A0A4Q6AKH1-F1
#
_cell.length_a   1.000
_cell.length_b   1.000
_cell.length_c   1.000
_cell.angle_alpha   90.00
_cell.angle_beta   90.00
_cell.angle_gamma   90.00
#
_symmetry.space_group_name_H-M   'P 1'
#
loop_
_entity.id
_entity.type
_entity.pdbx_description
1 polymer ?
#
loop_
_entity_poly.entity_id
_entity_poly.type
_entity_poly.pdbx_seq_one_letter_code
_entity_poly.pdbx_strand_id
1 'polypeptide(L)'
;QFNEDLGAWTPLSAINMGAMFENASSFNRNLNSWNVSSVQQMWWMFAGAIAFNGNISSWNTSSVYDMGHMFFNAQAFNQNISSWNTSNVLYMNSMFRDTSFNQNISTWNTGKVTGFDEMFRNNRVFNQPIGTWNTSQALLMWRMFQDASVFNQPIGSWNVSKVTDMFGMFSNASAFNQPLNTWDTTNLIIASDMFFQATAFNQPLNNWNVSKVKYMDSMFHEMSFNQDISGWNVGLVENFNEMFCSNNAFNQPINSWNVSSATDMGRMFAYSVFNQNLNSWNVSNVTSMFEMFRNDSVFNGNITSWNVGNVTTVQDMFGGAIAFNQDIGAWDVDHVTNFTGMFSGASVFNQNLNSWNVSAATNMRYMFNYALAFNGNISSWNVGNVTTMEYMFRDARAFNQNINNWNVSNVTNMYGMFLASYAYNQNMNLWNTSKVTNMSYMFHLNHVFNGNISTWNTGLVVYMDHMFDNTNFIGDLSSWNTGSVENMEYMFWGAGNFNSNLNLWNVSKVTNMQSMFEKAYAFNGDISAWNTSAVTNFSFMFSEATVFNQNLSSWDVSHATTIERMFRLASAFNQD
;
A
#
# COMPACT_ATOMS: atom_id res chain seq x y z
N GLN A 1 -38.25 2.51 21.12
CA GLN A 1 -39.38 1.55 21.23
C GLN A 1 -40.76 2.21 21.03
N PHE A 2 -40.86 3.52 20.77
CA PHE A 2 -42.16 4.17 20.57
C PHE A 2 -42.89 3.62 19.33
N ASN A 3 -44.15 3.18 19.50
CA ASN A 3 -45.02 2.71 18.41
C ASN A 3 -46.51 2.86 18.79
N GLU A 4 -46.89 3.91 19.51
CA GLU A 4 -48.27 4.12 19.96
C GLU A 4 -49.18 4.62 18.82
N ASP A 5 -50.49 4.45 18.97
CA ASP A 5 -51.48 4.98 18.03
C ASP A 5 -51.57 6.51 18.12
N LEU A 6 -51.51 7.17 16.97
CA LEU A 6 -51.57 8.62 16.81
C LEU A 6 -52.76 9.06 15.96
N GLY A 7 -53.76 8.20 15.74
CA GLY A 7 -54.94 8.51 14.93
C GLY A 7 -55.75 9.73 15.41
N ALA A 8 -55.64 10.10 16.70
CA ALA A 8 -56.27 11.29 17.27
C ALA A 8 -55.50 12.60 17.00
N TRP A 9 -54.27 12.53 16.49
CA TRP A 9 -53.45 13.71 16.22
C TRP A 9 -53.81 14.30 14.86
N THR A 10 -53.96 15.63 14.82
CA THR A 10 -54.17 16.40 13.59
C THR A 10 -53.21 17.58 13.56
N PRO A 11 -52.00 17.46 12.97
CA PRO A 11 -50.96 18.49 13.02
C PRO A 11 -51.25 19.68 12.07
N LEU A 12 -52.48 20.21 12.06
CA LEU A 12 -52.95 21.22 11.10
C LEU A 12 -52.15 22.52 11.14
N SER A 13 -51.66 22.93 12.31
CA SER A 13 -50.86 24.14 12.51
C SER A 13 -49.35 23.88 12.59
N ALA A 14 -48.90 22.63 12.43
CA ALA A 14 -47.49 22.29 12.54
C ALA A 14 -46.71 22.88 11.35
N ILE A 15 -45.68 23.68 11.66
CA ILE A 15 -44.77 24.24 10.65
C ILE A 15 -43.49 23.40 10.55
N ASN A 16 -43.04 22.82 11.66
CA ASN A 16 -41.83 22.02 11.73
C ASN A 16 -42.18 20.67 12.38
N MET A 17 -41.92 19.58 11.65
CA MET A 17 -42.05 18.20 12.11
C MET A 17 -40.71 17.46 12.10
N GLY A 18 -39.61 18.22 12.08
CA GLY A 18 -38.26 17.69 12.07
C GLY A 18 -37.98 16.84 13.32
N ALA A 19 -37.26 15.75 13.12
CA ALA A 19 -36.89 14.77 14.14
C ALA A 19 -38.04 14.16 14.97
N MET A 20 -39.31 14.31 14.55
CA MET A 20 -40.48 13.92 15.35
C MET A 20 -40.47 12.45 15.80
N PHE A 21 -39.99 11.55 14.95
CA PHE A 21 -39.85 10.11 15.21
C PHE A 21 -38.41 9.64 15.12
N GLU A 22 -37.45 10.54 15.34
CA GLU A 22 -36.04 10.19 15.31
C GLU A 22 -35.73 9.08 16.32
N ASN A 23 -35.04 8.03 15.86
CA ASN A 23 -34.69 6.83 16.62
C ASN A 23 -35.89 6.10 17.27
N ALA A 24 -37.11 6.37 16.81
CA ALA A 24 -38.29 5.58 17.13
C ALA A 24 -38.26 4.26 16.36
N SER A 25 -37.27 3.42 16.65
CA SER A 25 -36.89 2.24 15.86
C SER A 25 -38.01 1.23 15.59
N SER A 26 -39.03 1.19 16.47
CA SER A 26 -40.19 0.30 16.36
C SER A 26 -41.42 0.95 15.71
N PHE A 27 -41.36 2.26 15.40
CA PHE A 27 -42.49 3.03 14.92
C PHE A 27 -42.87 2.60 13.49
N ASN A 28 -44.12 2.21 13.28
CA ASN A 28 -44.62 1.78 11.97
C ASN A 28 -46.13 2.03 11.82
N ARG A 29 -46.60 3.21 12.22
CA ARG A 29 -48.03 3.57 12.16
C ARG A 29 -48.39 4.23 10.83
N ASN A 30 -49.63 4.00 10.40
CA ASN A 30 -50.23 4.69 9.27
C ASN A 30 -50.54 6.15 9.69
N LEU A 31 -49.99 7.11 8.95
CA LEU A 31 -50.17 8.55 9.21
C LEU A 31 -50.89 9.26 8.05
N ASN A 32 -51.53 8.50 7.15
CA ASN A 32 -52.13 9.01 5.94
C ASN A 32 -53.30 9.99 6.21
N SER A 33 -53.93 9.92 7.38
CA SER A 33 -55.00 10.84 7.80
C SER A 33 -54.50 12.22 8.24
N TRP A 34 -53.19 12.40 8.43
CA TRP A 34 -52.64 13.67 8.89
C TRP A 34 -52.70 14.74 7.80
N ASN A 35 -53.18 15.92 8.18
CA ASN A 35 -53.06 17.11 7.35
C ASN A 35 -51.74 17.82 7.65
N VAL A 36 -50.80 17.74 6.71
CA VAL A 36 -49.46 18.34 6.78
C VAL A 36 -49.28 19.54 5.85
N SER A 37 -50.36 20.12 5.33
CA SER A 37 -50.27 21.16 4.27
C SER A 37 -49.57 22.45 4.70
N SER A 38 -49.46 22.71 6.02
CA SER A 38 -48.77 23.86 6.61
C SER A 38 -47.31 23.57 6.94
N VAL A 39 -46.89 22.30 6.91
CA VAL A 39 -45.54 21.87 7.31
C VAL A 39 -44.53 22.33 6.27
N GLN A 40 -43.45 22.93 6.76
CA GLN A 40 -42.36 23.47 5.96
C GLN A 40 -41.06 22.67 6.12
N GLN A 41 -40.87 22.03 7.28
CA GLN A 41 -39.66 21.27 7.63
C GLN A 41 -40.02 19.86 8.08
N MET A 42 -39.40 18.86 7.43
CA MET A 42 -39.54 17.43 7.75
C MET A 42 -38.17 16.75 7.93
N TRP A 43 -37.11 17.54 8.15
CA TRP A 43 -35.76 17.00 8.29
C TRP A 43 -35.67 15.97 9.42
N TRP A 44 -34.98 14.85 9.21
CA TRP A 44 -34.84 13.77 10.19
C TRP A 44 -36.14 13.16 10.74
N MET A 45 -37.32 13.47 10.17
CA MET A 45 -38.61 13.13 10.79
C MET A 45 -38.75 11.65 11.16
N PHE A 46 -38.24 10.73 10.34
CA PHE A 46 -38.22 9.27 10.58
C PHE A 46 -36.80 8.70 10.62
N ALA A 47 -35.79 9.53 10.86
CA ALA A 47 -34.41 9.07 10.89
C ALA A 47 -34.21 8.02 12.00
N GLY A 48 -33.61 6.88 11.69
CA GLY A 48 -33.43 5.77 12.63
C GLY A 48 -34.74 5.07 13.04
N ALA A 49 -35.88 5.40 12.45
CA ALA A 49 -37.13 4.64 12.59
C ALA A 49 -37.06 3.37 11.71
N ILE A 50 -36.20 2.44 12.10
CA ILE A 50 -35.79 1.26 11.32
C ILE A 50 -37.00 0.46 10.77
N ALA A 51 -38.05 0.28 11.57
CA ALA A 51 -39.26 -0.46 11.18
C ALA A 51 -40.29 0.35 10.38
N PHE A 52 -40.06 1.66 10.17
CA PHE A 52 -41.07 2.54 9.60
C PHE A 52 -41.30 2.26 8.12
N ASN A 53 -42.53 1.88 7.79
CA ASN A 53 -43.07 1.76 6.43
C ASN A 53 -44.56 2.14 6.42
N GLY A 54 -44.96 3.02 7.33
CA GLY A 54 -46.35 3.45 7.50
C GLY A 54 -46.82 4.34 6.35
N ASN A 55 -48.09 4.19 5.94
CA ASN A 55 -48.62 4.94 4.80
C ASN A 55 -48.65 6.46 5.07
N ILE A 56 -48.04 7.22 4.15
CA ILE A 56 -47.95 8.69 4.11
C ILE A 56 -48.20 9.25 2.69
N SER A 57 -48.81 8.44 1.82
CA SER A 57 -48.92 8.72 0.38
C SER A 57 -49.84 9.91 0.05
N SER A 58 -50.84 10.21 0.88
CA SER A 58 -51.78 11.32 0.64
C SER A 58 -51.36 12.65 1.25
N TRP A 59 -50.14 12.76 1.79
CA TRP A 59 -49.65 14.01 2.36
C TRP A 59 -49.51 15.10 1.30
N ASN A 60 -50.04 16.29 1.62
CA ASN A 60 -49.79 17.48 0.82
C ASN A 60 -48.48 18.14 1.27
N THR A 61 -47.40 17.88 0.54
CA THR A 61 -46.06 18.39 0.82
C THR A 61 -45.75 19.74 0.14
N SER A 62 -46.75 20.43 -0.43
CA SER A 62 -46.51 21.63 -1.25
C SER A 62 -45.80 22.77 -0.52
N SER A 63 -45.86 22.80 0.81
CA SER A 63 -45.24 23.84 1.64
C SER A 63 -43.84 23.45 2.15
N VAL A 64 -43.43 22.20 1.97
CA VAL A 64 -42.17 21.68 2.50
C VAL A 64 -41.00 22.17 1.66
N TYR A 65 -40.01 22.76 2.33
CA TYR A 65 -38.74 23.15 1.71
C TYR A 65 -37.56 22.30 2.16
N ASP A 66 -37.68 21.56 3.27
CA ASP A 66 -36.60 20.74 3.81
C ASP A 66 -37.08 19.32 4.13
N MET A 67 -36.53 18.34 3.40
CA MET A 67 -36.75 16.90 3.57
C MET A 67 -35.43 16.16 3.87
N GLY A 68 -34.36 16.88 4.26
CA GLY A 68 -33.05 16.29 4.50
C GLY A 68 -33.10 15.21 5.58
N HIS A 69 -32.46 14.07 5.35
CA HIS A 69 -32.43 12.93 6.27
C HIS A 69 -33.80 12.36 6.69
N MET A 70 -34.90 12.73 6.02
CA MET A 70 -36.26 12.39 6.48
C MET A 70 -36.44 10.89 6.76
N PHE A 71 -35.84 10.02 5.95
CA PHE A 71 -35.87 8.56 6.12
C PHE A 71 -34.48 7.96 6.34
N PHE A 72 -33.50 8.75 6.77
CA PHE A 72 -32.14 8.26 7.04
C PHE A 72 -32.17 7.03 7.96
N ASN A 73 -31.61 5.89 7.53
CA ASN A 73 -31.62 4.62 8.28
C ASN A 73 -33.03 4.10 8.66
N ALA A 74 -34.08 4.54 7.98
CA ALA A 74 -35.40 3.91 8.04
C ALA A 74 -35.41 2.66 7.13
N GLN A 75 -34.75 1.60 7.59
CA GLN A 75 -34.37 0.44 6.76
C GLN A 75 -35.57 -0.21 6.06
N ALA A 76 -36.74 -0.26 6.68
CA ALA A 76 -37.96 -0.84 6.10
C ALA A 76 -38.72 0.10 5.13
N PHE A 77 -38.35 1.38 5.04
CA PHE A 77 -39.15 2.38 4.32
C PHE A 77 -39.11 2.14 2.81
N ASN A 78 -40.28 1.91 2.22
CA ASN A 78 -40.46 1.72 0.78
C ASN A 78 -41.88 2.11 0.32
N GLN A 79 -42.50 3.10 0.96
CA GLN A 79 -43.85 3.54 0.60
C GLN A 79 -43.88 4.35 -0.69
N ASN A 80 -44.99 4.23 -1.44
CA ASN A 80 -45.21 5.03 -2.64
C ASN A 80 -45.52 6.48 -2.28
N ILE A 81 -44.58 7.37 -2.63
CA ILE A 81 -44.61 8.82 -2.40
C ILE A 81 -44.50 9.61 -3.72
N SER A 82 -44.84 8.98 -4.85
CA SER A 82 -44.81 9.60 -6.18
C SER A 82 -45.77 10.78 -6.34
N SER A 83 -46.82 10.84 -5.51
CA SER A 83 -47.85 11.88 -5.46
C SER A 83 -47.40 13.17 -4.76
N TRP A 84 -46.28 13.15 -4.07
CA TRP A 84 -45.82 14.30 -3.30
C TRP A 84 -45.44 15.47 -4.19
N ASN A 85 -45.82 16.67 -3.76
CA ASN A 85 -45.41 17.91 -4.41
C ASN A 85 -44.07 18.37 -3.83
N THR A 86 -43.01 18.29 -4.63
CA THR A 86 -41.64 18.66 -4.25
C THR A 86 -41.18 20.01 -4.82
N SER A 87 -42.07 20.80 -5.44
CA SER A 87 -41.68 22.03 -6.16
C SER A 87 -41.09 23.15 -5.29
N ASN A 88 -41.20 23.04 -3.98
CA ASN A 88 -40.63 23.98 -3.01
C ASN A 88 -39.44 23.43 -2.23
N VAL A 89 -39.08 22.16 -2.44
CA VAL A 89 -37.98 21.51 -1.73
C VAL A 89 -36.63 22.06 -2.18
N LEU A 90 -35.79 22.40 -1.21
CA LEU A 90 -34.41 22.87 -1.37
C LEU A 90 -33.40 21.79 -0.97
N TYR A 91 -33.73 20.99 0.05
CA TYR A 91 -32.83 20.00 0.64
C TYR A 91 -33.44 18.59 0.62
N MET A 92 -32.74 17.66 -0.03
CA MET A 92 -33.05 16.22 -0.08
C MET A 92 -31.85 15.36 0.35
N ASN A 93 -30.82 15.98 0.91
CA ASN A 93 -29.58 15.32 1.31
C ASN A 93 -29.86 14.17 2.28
N SER A 94 -29.19 13.03 2.09
CA SER A 94 -29.34 11.81 2.89
C SER A 94 -30.79 11.28 3.07
N MET A 95 -31.76 11.73 2.26
CA MET A 95 -33.17 11.43 2.50
C MET A 95 -33.47 9.92 2.53
N PHE A 96 -32.84 9.13 1.66
CA PHE A 96 -33.00 7.68 1.54
C PHE A 96 -31.72 6.91 1.84
N ARG A 97 -30.76 7.53 2.53
CA ARG A 97 -29.54 6.87 2.95
C ARG A 97 -29.84 5.73 3.92
N ASP A 98 -29.18 4.57 3.73
CA ASP A 98 -29.34 3.39 4.57
C ASP A 98 -30.80 2.85 4.60
N THR A 99 -31.52 2.92 3.47
CA THR A 99 -32.93 2.46 3.35
C THR A 99 -33.09 1.33 2.33
N SER A 100 -34.27 0.67 2.34
CA SER A 100 -34.73 -0.24 1.28
C SER A 100 -35.63 0.45 0.25
N PHE A 101 -35.56 1.78 0.13
CA PHE A 101 -36.47 2.55 -0.72
C PHE A 101 -36.19 2.28 -2.21
N ASN A 102 -37.20 1.89 -2.97
CA ASN A 102 -37.11 1.62 -4.40
C ASN A 102 -38.43 1.95 -5.14
N GLN A 103 -39.11 3.02 -4.75
CA GLN A 103 -40.34 3.46 -5.42
C GLN A 103 -40.06 4.52 -6.48
N ASN A 104 -40.90 4.56 -7.52
CA ASN A 104 -40.77 5.51 -8.62
C ASN A 104 -41.02 6.95 -8.13
N ILE A 105 -40.02 7.81 -8.31
CA ILE A 105 -40.03 9.24 -7.97
C ILE A 105 -39.67 10.13 -9.17
N SER A 106 -39.85 9.61 -10.39
CA SER A 106 -39.59 10.34 -11.64
C SER A 106 -40.46 11.60 -11.82
N THR A 107 -41.60 11.65 -11.14
CA THR A 107 -42.60 12.74 -11.20
C THR A 107 -42.24 13.94 -10.32
N TRP A 108 -41.23 13.82 -9.46
CA TRP A 108 -40.84 14.89 -8.54
C TRP A 108 -40.26 16.09 -9.27
N ASN A 109 -40.64 17.29 -8.82
CA ASN A 109 -40.07 18.54 -9.30
C ASN A 109 -38.87 18.92 -8.43
N THR A 110 -37.67 18.66 -8.95
CA THR A 110 -36.41 18.93 -8.25
C THR A 110 -35.78 20.27 -8.62
N GLY A 111 -36.47 21.13 -9.39
CA GLY A 111 -35.88 22.32 -10.00
C GLY A 111 -35.39 23.41 -9.04
N LYS A 112 -35.70 23.30 -7.73
CA LYS A 112 -35.17 24.18 -6.68
C LYS A 112 -34.17 23.49 -5.74
N VAL A 113 -33.98 22.18 -5.86
CA VAL A 113 -33.16 21.40 -4.94
C VAL A 113 -31.69 21.74 -5.15
N THR A 114 -31.00 22.10 -4.07
CA THR A 114 -29.56 22.43 -4.06
C THR A 114 -28.70 21.32 -3.47
N GLY A 115 -29.24 20.51 -2.55
CA GLY A 115 -28.52 19.44 -1.87
C GLY A 115 -29.11 18.05 -2.17
N PHE A 116 -28.34 17.23 -2.88
CA PHE A 116 -28.62 15.81 -3.17
C PHE A 116 -27.57 14.88 -2.55
N ASP A 117 -26.61 15.44 -1.81
CA ASP A 117 -25.52 14.70 -1.20
C ASP A 117 -26.03 13.54 -0.34
N GLU A 118 -25.36 12.40 -0.49
CA GLU A 118 -25.69 11.14 0.19
C GLU A 118 -27.13 10.63 0.00
N MET A 119 -27.97 11.21 -0.87
CA MET A 119 -29.41 10.93 -0.90
C MET A 119 -29.76 9.43 -0.97
N PHE A 120 -29.00 8.63 -1.72
CA PHE A 120 -29.17 7.18 -1.87
C PHE A 120 -27.97 6.37 -1.36
N ARG A 121 -27.13 6.96 -0.52
CA ARG A 121 -25.95 6.27 0.01
C ARG A 121 -26.35 4.99 0.75
N ASN A 122 -25.68 3.88 0.44
CA ASN A 122 -25.95 2.53 0.96
C ASN A 122 -27.40 2.06 0.76
N ASN A 123 -28.18 2.70 -0.13
CA ASN A 123 -29.43 2.16 -0.61
C ASN A 123 -29.14 1.16 -1.74
N ARG A 124 -28.86 -0.08 -1.33
CA ARG A 124 -28.40 -1.18 -2.21
C ARG A 124 -29.48 -1.72 -3.17
N VAL A 125 -30.70 -1.21 -3.10
CA VAL A 125 -31.84 -1.71 -3.89
C VAL A 125 -32.43 -0.66 -4.84
N PHE A 126 -32.07 0.62 -4.67
CA PHE A 126 -32.64 1.70 -5.47
C PHE A 126 -32.17 1.63 -6.93
N ASN A 127 -33.12 1.53 -7.85
CA ASN A 127 -32.85 1.51 -9.29
C ASN A 127 -34.03 2.09 -10.10
N GLN A 128 -34.58 3.22 -9.67
CA GLN A 128 -35.75 3.85 -10.30
C GLN A 128 -35.37 5.01 -11.22
N PRO A 129 -36.15 5.26 -12.30
CA PRO A 129 -35.80 6.27 -13.28
C PRO A 129 -35.86 7.68 -12.67
N ILE A 130 -34.71 8.35 -12.63
CA ILE A 130 -34.56 9.73 -12.13
C ILE A 130 -33.91 10.66 -13.17
N GLY A 131 -33.73 10.19 -14.41
CA GLY A 131 -33.14 10.99 -15.50
C GLY A 131 -33.98 12.22 -15.88
N THR A 132 -35.26 12.27 -15.51
CA THR A 132 -36.18 13.40 -15.77
C THR A 132 -36.02 14.55 -14.78
N TRP A 133 -35.24 14.37 -13.71
CA TRP A 133 -35.03 15.40 -12.70
C TRP A 133 -34.30 16.62 -13.26
N ASN A 134 -34.73 17.80 -12.83
CA ASN A 134 -34.03 19.05 -13.10
C ASN A 134 -33.00 19.27 -11.99
N THR A 135 -31.72 19.12 -12.33
CA THR A 135 -30.59 19.30 -11.39
C THR A 135 -29.87 20.63 -11.55
N SER A 136 -30.41 21.58 -12.33
CA SER A 136 -29.74 22.86 -12.67
C SER A 136 -29.42 23.78 -11.49
N GLN A 137 -29.98 23.50 -10.31
CA GLN A 137 -29.68 24.22 -9.06
C GLN A 137 -28.81 23.41 -8.08
N ALA A 138 -28.46 22.16 -8.42
CA ALA A 138 -27.66 21.32 -7.56
C ALA A 138 -26.27 21.93 -7.32
N LEU A 139 -25.86 21.96 -6.05
CA LEU A 139 -24.55 22.41 -5.60
C LEU A 139 -23.77 21.24 -4.98
N LEU A 140 -24.47 20.37 -4.24
CA LEU A 140 -23.89 19.25 -3.49
C LEU A 140 -24.43 17.92 -4.03
N MET A 141 -23.54 17.05 -4.51
CA MET A 141 -23.84 15.70 -5.00
C MET A 141 -22.86 14.63 -4.50
N TRP A 142 -21.97 14.98 -3.57
CA TRP A 142 -21.00 14.05 -3.02
C TRP A 142 -21.70 12.83 -2.40
N ARG A 143 -21.14 11.64 -2.66
CA ARG A 143 -21.62 10.33 -2.19
C ARG A 143 -23.09 10.00 -2.45
N MET A 144 -23.74 10.67 -3.41
CA MET A 144 -25.19 10.49 -3.68
C MET A 144 -25.57 9.01 -3.91
N PHE A 145 -24.76 8.25 -4.64
CA PHE A 145 -24.97 6.82 -4.94
C PHE A 145 -23.87 5.93 -4.36
N GLN A 146 -23.13 6.40 -3.35
CA GLN A 146 -22.12 5.55 -2.74
C GLN A 146 -22.76 4.28 -2.19
N ASP A 147 -22.23 3.10 -2.49
CA ASP A 147 -22.76 1.78 -2.14
C ASP A 147 -24.19 1.46 -2.67
N ALA A 148 -24.73 2.26 -3.60
CA ALA A 148 -25.99 1.96 -4.30
C ALA A 148 -25.75 0.91 -5.40
N SER A 149 -25.40 -0.31 -4.97
CA SER A 149 -24.75 -1.33 -5.81
C SER A 149 -25.53 -1.76 -7.06
N VAL A 150 -26.85 -1.63 -7.08
CA VAL A 150 -27.71 -2.01 -8.22
C VAL A 150 -28.14 -0.82 -9.10
N PHE A 151 -27.79 0.41 -8.72
CA PHE A 151 -28.21 1.60 -9.43
C PHE A 151 -27.56 1.67 -10.82
N ASN A 152 -28.38 1.72 -11.87
CA ASN A 152 -27.89 1.77 -13.25
C ASN A 152 -28.89 2.50 -14.18
N GLN A 153 -29.42 3.65 -13.73
CA GLN A 153 -30.42 4.41 -14.49
C GLN A 153 -29.78 5.56 -15.28
N PRO A 154 -30.34 5.90 -16.47
CA PRO A 154 -29.77 6.94 -17.31
C PRO A 154 -29.93 8.32 -16.66
N ILE A 155 -28.80 8.97 -16.38
CA ILE A 155 -28.72 10.31 -15.76
C ILE A 155 -27.85 11.29 -16.58
N GLY A 156 -27.49 10.92 -17.82
CA GLY A 156 -26.69 11.78 -18.71
C GLY A 156 -27.40 13.10 -19.08
N SER A 157 -28.72 13.19 -18.93
CA SER A 157 -29.53 14.39 -19.16
C SER A 157 -29.44 15.44 -18.04
N TRP A 158 -28.83 15.10 -16.90
CA TRP A 158 -28.70 16.02 -15.78
C TRP A 158 -27.81 17.22 -16.12
N ASN A 159 -28.21 18.38 -15.62
CA ASN A 159 -27.38 19.57 -15.62
C ASN A 159 -26.57 19.62 -14.33
N VAL A 160 -25.26 19.42 -14.43
CA VAL A 160 -24.32 19.46 -13.29
C VAL A 160 -23.41 20.69 -13.32
N SER A 161 -23.73 21.70 -14.14
CA SER A 161 -22.84 22.85 -14.40
C SER A 161 -22.54 23.71 -13.18
N LYS A 162 -23.28 23.56 -12.08
CA LYS A 162 -23.07 24.27 -10.81
C LYS A 162 -22.40 23.43 -9.73
N VAL A 163 -22.26 22.12 -9.94
CA VAL A 163 -21.70 21.20 -8.96
C VAL A 163 -20.19 21.37 -8.91
N THR A 164 -19.66 21.59 -7.71
CA THR A 164 -18.22 21.74 -7.48
C THR A 164 -17.58 20.51 -6.85
N ASP A 165 -18.39 19.63 -6.26
CA ASP A 165 -17.94 18.47 -5.49
C ASP A 165 -18.76 17.23 -5.87
N MET A 166 -18.08 16.23 -6.44
CA MET A 166 -18.61 14.91 -6.78
C MET A 166 -17.89 13.79 -6.02
N PHE A 167 -17.29 14.12 -4.88
CA PHE A 167 -16.55 13.17 -4.05
C PHE A 167 -17.35 11.89 -3.80
N GLY A 168 -16.80 10.74 -4.21
CA GLY A 168 -17.41 9.43 -3.99
C GLY A 168 -18.80 9.24 -4.59
N MET A 169 -19.23 10.05 -5.56
CA MET A 169 -20.63 10.06 -6.05
C MET A 169 -21.14 8.67 -6.46
N PHE A 170 -20.30 7.85 -7.10
CA PHE A 170 -20.59 6.47 -7.52
C PHE A 170 -19.66 5.43 -6.88
N SER A 171 -19.00 5.78 -5.77
CA SER A 171 -18.13 4.85 -5.04
C SER A 171 -18.91 3.57 -4.69
N ASN A 172 -18.40 2.39 -5.05
CA ASN A 172 -19.08 1.08 -4.88
C ASN A 172 -20.45 0.93 -5.58
N ALA A 173 -20.82 1.82 -6.51
CA ALA A 173 -22.01 1.64 -7.35
C ALA A 173 -21.71 0.61 -8.46
N SER A 174 -21.52 -0.65 -8.07
CA SER A 174 -20.89 -1.69 -8.90
C SER A 174 -21.63 -2.01 -10.20
N ALA A 175 -22.95 -1.81 -10.27
CA ALA A 175 -23.73 -2.00 -11.50
C ALA A 175 -23.78 -0.77 -12.43
N PHE A 176 -23.32 0.41 -11.98
CA PHE A 176 -23.49 1.65 -12.71
C PHE A 176 -22.58 1.71 -13.95
N ASN A 177 -23.19 1.83 -15.14
CA ASN A 177 -22.46 1.91 -16.40
C ASN A 177 -23.22 2.75 -17.45
N GLN A 178 -23.73 3.91 -17.04
CA GLN A 178 -24.51 4.81 -17.90
C GLN A 178 -23.65 5.95 -18.45
N PRO A 179 -23.95 6.45 -19.67
CA PRO A 179 -23.16 7.51 -20.29
C PRO A 179 -23.28 8.84 -19.54
N LEU A 180 -22.13 9.44 -19.25
CA LEU A 180 -22.00 10.74 -18.55
C LEU A 180 -21.27 11.81 -19.37
N ASN A 181 -20.89 11.50 -20.62
CA ASN A 181 -20.05 12.38 -21.45
C ASN A 181 -20.73 13.70 -21.87
N THR A 182 -22.02 13.87 -21.55
CA THR A 182 -22.83 15.07 -21.81
C THR A 182 -22.84 16.05 -20.65
N TRP A 183 -22.26 15.68 -19.50
CA TRP A 183 -22.20 16.54 -18.33
C TRP A 183 -21.25 17.72 -18.52
N ASP A 184 -21.70 18.92 -18.14
CA ASP A 184 -20.85 20.11 -18.05
C ASP A 184 -20.13 20.14 -16.69
N THR A 185 -18.87 19.71 -16.68
CA THR A 185 -18.03 19.65 -15.48
C THR A 185 -17.16 20.89 -15.27
N THR A 186 -17.41 21.99 -16.00
CA THR A 186 -16.53 23.19 -16.01
C THR A 186 -16.30 23.83 -14.63
N ASN A 187 -17.17 23.56 -13.66
CA ASN A 187 -17.05 24.06 -12.27
C ASN A 187 -16.61 22.99 -11.25
N LEU A 188 -16.33 21.76 -11.68
CA LEU A 188 -15.90 20.68 -10.81
C LEU A 188 -14.51 20.99 -10.21
N ILE A 189 -14.39 20.82 -8.89
CA ILE A 189 -13.14 21.02 -8.12
C ILE A 189 -12.67 19.69 -7.53
N ILE A 190 -13.61 18.88 -7.01
CA ILE A 190 -13.32 17.60 -6.34
C ILE A 190 -13.98 16.45 -7.11
N ALA A 191 -13.14 15.56 -7.65
CA ALA A 191 -13.54 14.33 -8.32
C ALA A 191 -13.02 13.07 -7.60
N SER A 192 -12.41 13.23 -6.42
CA SER A 192 -11.83 12.13 -5.66
C SER A 192 -12.86 11.04 -5.34
N ASP A 193 -12.43 9.79 -5.37
CA ASP A 193 -13.26 8.59 -5.15
C ASP A 193 -14.49 8.44 -6.07
N MET A 194 -14.69 9.31 -7.09
CA MET A 194 -15.98 9.40 -7.78
C MET A 194 -16.46 8.06 -8.35
N PHE A 195 -15.55 7.23 -8.88
CA PHE A 195 -15.82 5.89 -9.39
C PHE A 195 -15.04 4.78 -8.64
N PHE A 196 -14.59 5.04 -7.41
CA PHE A 196 -13.91 4.06 -6.58
C PHE A 196 -14.69 2.74 -6.53
N GLN A 197 -14.10 1.62 -6.96
CA GLN A 197 -14.75 0.31 -7.03
C GLN A 197 -16.10 0.28 -7.80
N ALA A 198 -16.36 1.23 -8.70
CA ALA A 198 -17.51 1.19 -9.61
C ALA A 198 -17.25 0.22 -10.77
N THR A 199 -17.15 -1.08 -10.45
CA THR A 199 -16.52 -2.10 -11.31
C THR A 199 -17.11 -2.26 -12.72
N ALA A 200 -18.39 -1.94 -12.95
CA ALA A 200 -18.99 -1.98 -14.28
C ALA A 200 -18.73 -0.72 -15.14
N PHE A 201 -18.33 0.41 -14.54
CA PHE A 201 -18.26 1.69 -15.24
C PHE A 201 -17.08 1.73 -16.22
N ASN A 202 -17.38 1.89 -17.51
CA ASN A 202 -16.35 2.06 -18.54
C ASN A 202 -16.89 2.90 -19.72
N GLN A 203 -17.58 4.01 -19.40
CA GLN A 203 -18.16 4.91 -20.40
C GLN A 203 -17.24 6.09 -20.73
N PRO A 204 -17.29 6.64 -21.95
CA PRO A 204 -16.45 7.78 -22.34
C PRO A 204 -16.68 9.00 -21.44
N LEU A 205 -15.57 9.65 -21.06
CA LEU A 205 -15.53 10.90 -20.30
C LEU A 205 -14.69 11.99 -20.99
N ASN A 206 -14.33 11.76 -22.24
CA ASN A 206 -13.38 12.59 -23.00
C ASN A 206 -13.88 14.03 -23.25
N ASN A 207 -15.19 14.30 -23.12
CA ASN A 207 -15.76 15.65 -23.27
C ASN A 207 -15.80 16.45 -21.97
N TRP A 208 -15.44 15.84 -20.83
CA TRP A 208 -15.43 16.54 -19.56
C TRP A 208 -14.38 17.66 -19.57
N ASN A 209 -14.79 18.83 -19.10
CA ASN A 209 -13.87 19.91 -18.80
C ASN A 209 -13.41 19.78 -17.34
N VAL A 210 -12.18 19.32 -17.14
CA VAL A 210 -11.58 19.14 -15.81
C VAL A 210 -10.58 20.24 -15.44
N SER A 211 -10.60 21.37 -16.17
CA SER A 211 -9.58 22.43 -16.02
C SER A 211 -9.57 23.14 -14.66
N LYS A 212 -10.58 22.91 -13.80
CA LYS A 212 -10.69 23.45 -12.44
C LYS A 212 -10.51 22.39 -11.34
N VAL A 213 -10.41 21.12 -11.72
CA VAL A 213 -10.29 20.03 -10.76
C VAL A 213 -8.93 20.10 -10.09
N LYS A 214 -8.93 19.96 -8.77
CA LYS A 214 -7.74 19.95 -7.91
C LYS A 214 -7.45 18.58 -7.31
N TYR A 215 -8.50 17.80 -7.06
CA TYR A 215 -8.40 16.51 -6.37
C TYR A 215 -9.06 15.43 -7.23
N MET A 216 -8.26 14.44 -7.64
CA MET A 216 -8.66 13.27 -8.44
C MET A 216 -8.17 11.96 -7.81
N ASP A 217 -7.75 12.00 -6.54
CA ASP A 217 -7.27 10.84 -5.83
C ASP A 217 -8.33 9.72 -5.83
N SER A 218 -7.87 8.50 -6.06
CA SER A 218 -8.68 7.27 -6.07
C SER A 218 -9.89 7.27 -7.02
N MET A 219 -9.95 8.19 -7.99
CA MET A 219 -11.11 8.36 -8.87
C MET A 219 -11.47 7.07 -9.64
N PHE A 220 -10.46 6.31 -10.10
CA PHE A 220 -10.62 5.06 -10.86
C PHE A 220 -9.91 3.87 -10.18
N HIS A 221 -9.91 3.84 -8.86
CA HIS A 221 -9.31 2.78 -8.03
C HIS A 221 -10.15 1.49 -8.06
N GLU A 222 -9.48 0.33 -8.15
CA GLU A 222 -10.06 -1.03 -8.16
C GLU A 222 -11.24 -1.20 -9.15
N MET A 223 -11.01 -0.83 -10.42
CA MET A 223 -11.99 -0.99 -11.48
C MET A 223 -11.33 -1.27 -12.85
N SER A 224 -12.13 -1.42 -13.91
CA SER A 224 -11.63 -1.71 -15.27
C SER A 224 -11.87 -0.56 -16.26
N PHE A 225 -11.76 0.70 -15.80
CA PHE A 225 -11.88 1.87 -16.68
C PHE A 225 -10.70 1.95 -17.67
N ASN A 226 -10.98 2.07 -18.96
CA ASN A 226 -9.94 2.20 -19.99
C ASN A 226 -10.37 3.08 -21.17
N GLN A 227 -11.12 4.15 -20.90
CA GLN A 227 -11.52 5.11 -21.93
C GLN A 227 -10.47 6.21 -22.11
N ASP A 228 -10.39 6.75 -23.32
CA ASP A 228 -9.47 7.83 -23.65
C ASP A 228 -9.80 9.10 -22.86
N ILE A 229 -8.83 9.57 -22.09
CA ILE A 229 -8.84 10.81 -21.30
C ILE A 229 -7.58 11.65 -21.58
N SER A 230 -6.85 11.35 -22.66
CA SER A 230 -5.61 12.05 -23.06
C SER A 230 -5.82 13.55 -23.31
N GLY A 231 -7.04 13.94 -23.66
CA GLY A 231 -7.44 15.34 -23.91
C GLY A 231 -7.79 16.16 -22.66
N TRP A 232 -7.78 15.57 -21.47
CA TRP A 232 -8.09 16.28 -20.23
C TRP A 232 -7.04 17.35 -19.89
N ASN A 233 -7.52 18.54 -19.51
CA ASN A 233 -6.66 19.58 -18.95
C ASN A 233 -6.54 19.40 -17.43
N VAL A 234 -5.53 18.64 -16.99
CA VAL A 234 -5.27 18.35 -15.56
C VAL A 234 -4.30 19.34 -14.91
N GLY A 235 -4.06 20.50 -15.53
CA GLY A 235 -3.02 21.46 -15.11
C GLY A 235 -3.18 22.06 -13.72
N LEU A 236 -4.33 21.92 -13.06
CA LEU A 236 -4.58 22.36 -11.69
C LEU A 236 -4.70 21.20 -10.68
N VAL A 237 -4.58 19.95 -11.12
CA VAL A 237 -4.69 18.80 -10.22
C VAL A 237 -3.44 18.73 -9.34
N GLU A 238 -3.66 18.79 -8.04
CA GLU A 238 -2.63 18.78 -7.00
C GLU A 238 -2.40 17.35 -6.46
N ASN A 239 -3.46 16.52 -6.44
CA ASN A 239 -3.45 15.16 -5.89
C ASN A 239 -3.93 14.11 -6.90
N PHE A 240 -3.03 13.20 -7.28
CA PHE A 240 -3.28 12.02 -8.12
C PHE A 240 -3.16 10.69 -7.36
N ASN A 241 -3.05 10.75 -6.02
CA ASN A 241 -2.82 9.59 -5.18
C ASN A 241 -3.84 8.49 -5.49
N GLU A 242 -3.37 7.27 -5.72
CA GLU A 242 -4.21 6.08 -5.97
C GLU A 242 -5.20 6.18 -7.17
N MET A 243 -5.10 7.20 -8.04
CA MET A 243 -6.11 7.45 -9.10
C MET A 243 -6.44 6.23 -9.96
N PHE A 244 -5.45 5.41 -10.32
CA PHE A 244 -5.60 4.15 -11.07
C PHE A 244 -5.07 2.94 -10.30
N CYS A 245 -4.98 3.03 -8.97
CA CYS A 245 -4.51 1.92 -8.14
C CYS A 245 -5.44 0.70 -8.31
N SER A 246 -4.84 -0.47 -8.51
CA SER A 246 -5.52 -1.74 -8.82
C SER A 246 -6.48 -1.65 -10.02
N ASN A 247 -6.28 -0.68 -10.92
CA ASN A 247 -6.99 -0.64 -12.19
C ASN A 247 -6.33 -1.60 -13.19
N ASN A 248 -7.03 -2.69 -13.47
CA ASN A 248 -6.52 -3.82 -14.24
C ASN A 248 -6.71 -3.65 -15.77
N ALA A 249 -7.15 -2.48 -16.24
CA ALA A 249 -7.43 -2.24 -17.65
C ALA A 249 -6.82 -0.94 -18.21
N PHE A 250 -6.62 0.10 -17.38
CA PHE A 250 -6.22 1.42 -17.85
C PHE A 250 -4.82 1.43 -18.46
N ASN A 251 -4.71 1.76 -19.74
CA ASN A 251 -3.43 1.86 -20.43
C ASN A 251 -3.47 2.90 -21.58
N GLN A 252 -4.16 4.03 -21.36
CA GLN A 252 -4.34 5.08 -22.37
C GLN A 252 -3.16 6.07 -22.39
N PRO A 253 -2.84 6.67 -23.56
CA PRO A 253 -1.66 7.53 -23.72
C PRO A 253 -1.88 8.92 -23.11
N ILE A 254 -1.60 9.06 -21.82
CA ILE A 254 -1.75 10.32 -21.05
C ILE A 254 -0.48 11.18 -21.02
N ASN A 255 0.49 10.91 -21.89
CA ASN A 255 1.75 11.67 -21.97
C ASN A 255 1.53 13.17 -22.24
N SER A 256 0.42 13.54 -22.88
CA SER A 256 0.02 14.92 -23.19
C SER A 256 -0.43 15.74 -21.97
N TRP A 257 -0.66 15.11 -20.82
CA TRP A 257 -1.11 15.81 -19.62
C TRP A 257 -0.07 16.78 -19.10
N ASN A 258 -0.51 18.00 -18.76
CA ASN A 258 0.28 18.91 -17.95
C ASN A 258 0.07 18.60 -16.46
N VAL A 259 1.04 17.93 -15.83
CA VAL A 259 1.00 17.55 -14.41
C VAL A 259 1.82 18.50 -13.51
N SER A 260 2.17 19.70 -13.99
CA SER A 260 3.09 20.60 -13.27
C SER A 260 2.61 21.07 -11.91
N SER A 261 1.32 20.95 -11.59
CA SER A 261 0.76 21.33 -10.28
C SER A 261 0.68 20.16 -9.29
N ALA A 262 0.97 18.94 -9.74
CA ALA A 262 0.89 17.75 -8.89
C ALA A 262 1.94 17.82 -7.78
N THR A 263 1.51 17.48 -6.57
CA THR A 263 2.38 17.35 -5.39
C THR A 263 2.42 15.91 -4.88
N ASP A 264 1.34 15.14 -5.05
CA ASP A 264 1.26 13.73 -4.66
C ASP A 264 0.83 12.84 -5.84
N MET A 265 1.68 11.85 -6.15
CA MET A 265 1.44 10.79 -7.15
C MET A 265 1.58 9.38 -6.55
N GLY A 266 1.53 9.27 -5.21
CA GLY A 266 1.66 7.99 -4.52
C GLY A 266 0.65 6.96 -5.02
N ARG A 267 1.10 5.73 -5.23
CA ARG A 267 0.28 4.59 -5.71
C ARG A 267 -0.55 4.83 -6.97
N MET A 268 -0.31 5.87 -7.75
CA MET A 268 -1.18 6.25 -8.88
C MET A 268 -1.45 5.06 -9.83
N PHE A 269 -0.46 4.19 -10.05
CA PHE A 269 -0.54 3.00 -10.90
C PHE A 269 -0.16 1.71 -10.14
N ALA A 270 -0.23 1.69 -8.81
CA ALA A 270 0.07 0.49 -8.05
C ALA A 270 -0.91 -0.64 -8.44
N TYR A 271 -0.43 -1.87 -8.58
CA TYR A 271 -1.21 -3.06 -8.95
C TYR A 271 -1.99 -2.91 -10.27
N SER A 272 -1.51 -2.04 -11.17
CA SER A 272 -2.15 -1.77 -12.46
C SER A 272 -1.50 -2.56 -13.62
N VAL A 273 -1.90 -2.25 -14.84
CA VAL A 273 -1.31 -2.80 -16.10
C VAL A 273 -0.78 -1.69 -17.01
N PHE A 274 -0.45 -0.55 -16.43
CA PHE A 274 -0.09 0.65 -17.16
C PHE A 274 1.32 0.55 -17.74
N ASN A 275 1.50 0.89 -19.01
CA ASN A 275 2.82 0.83 -19.66
C ASN A 275 2.97 1.86 -20.79
N GLN A 276 2.51 3.10 -20.56
CA GLN A 276 2.66 4.18 -21.53
C GLN A 276 3.89 5.04 -21.23
N ASN A 277 4.36 5.73 -22.27
CA ASN A 277 5.35 6.80 -22.14
C ASN A 277 4.79 7.94 -21.27
N LEU A 278 5.59 8.44 -20.32
CA LEU A 278 5.27 9.58 -19.46
C LEU A 278 6.37 10.66 -19.48
N ASN A 279 7.28 10.59 -20.44
CA ASN A 279 8.51 11.36 -20.43
C ASN A 279 8.26 12.89 -20.55
N SER A 280 7.15 13.35 -21.12
CA SER A 280 6.85 14.80 -21.18
C SER A 280 6.20 15.38 -19.92
N TRP A 281 5.96 14.57 -18.90
CA TRP A 281 5.43 15.06 -17.64
C TRP A 281 6.44 15.93 -16.90
N ASN A 282 6.01 17.13 -16.52
CA ASN A 282 6.76 17.97 -15.59
C ASN A 282 6.39 17.61 -14.15
N VAL A 283 7.19 16.77 -13.51
CA VAL A 283 7.00 16.31 -12.12
C VAL A 283 7.78 17.13 -11.09
N SER A 284 8.29 18.31 -11.45
CA SER A 284 9.19 19.09 -10.58
C SER A 284 8.57 19.55 -9.26
N ASN A 285 7.25 19.55 -9.12
CA ASN A 285 6.56 19.92 -7.89
C ASN A 285 6.11 18.71 -7.06
N VAL A 286 6.29 17.49 -7.57
CA VAL A 286 5.92 16.27 -6.87
C VAL A 286 6.86 16.05 -5.69
N THR A 287 6.29 15.85 -4.51
CA THR A 287 7.04 15.55 -3.28
C THR A 287 6.91 14.08 -2.88
N SER A 288 5.90 13.39 -3.40
CA SER A 288 5.54 12.02 -3.03
C SER A 288 5.27 11.12 -4.23
N MET A 289 6.05 10.02 -4.32
CA MET A 289 5.91 8.97 -5.34
C MET A 289 5.93 7.56 -4.70
N PHE A 290 5.59 7.45 -3.41
CA PHE A 290 5.59 6.16 -2.72
C PHE A 290 4.70 5.15 -3.46
N GLU A 291 5.21 3.95 -3.70
CA GLU A 291 4.51 2.85 -4.34
C GLU A 291 3.91 3.15 -5.74
N MET A 292 4.31 4.22 -6.44
CA MET A 292 3.62 4.71 -7.67
C MET A 292 3.35 3.61 -8.71
N PHE A 293 4.30 2.69 -8.92
CA PHE A 293 4.21 1.55 -9.85
C PHE A 293 4.36 0.20 -9.13
N ARG A 294 4.07 0.14 -7.83
CA ARG A 294 4.22 -1.08 -7.04
C ARG A 294 3.37 -2.20 -7.62
N ASN A 295 3.95 -3.36 -7.90
CA ASN A 295 3.30 -4.52 -8.50
C ASN A 295 2.63 -4.25 -9.87
N ASP A 296 2.99 -3.15 -10.55
CA ASP A 296 2.69 -2.99 -11.97
C ASP A 296 3.71 -3.80 -12.78
N SER A 297 3.43 -5.10 -12.91
CA SER A 297 4.39 -6.07 -13.44
C SER A 297 4.86 -5.80 -14.88
N VAL A 298 4.10 -5.00 -15.65
CA VAL A 298 4.36 -4.70 -17.06
C VAL A 298 4.96 -3.32 -17.28
N PHE A 299 4.98 -2.45 -16.27
CA PHE A 299 5.44 -1.08 -16.43
C PHE A 299 6.92 -1.01 -16.81
N ASN A 300 7.18 -0.41 -17.97
CA ASN A 300 8.50 -0.02 -18.45
C ASN A 300 8.40 1.25 -19.33
N GLY A 301 7.40 2.10 -19.05
CA GLY A 301 7.16 3.35 -19.74
C GLY A 301 8.30 4.34 -19.52
N ASN A 302 8.66 5.12 -20.54
CA ASN A 302 9.76 6.08 -20.44
C ASN A 302 9.43 7.22 -19.44
N ILE A 303 10.31 7.39 -18.46
CA ILE A 303 10.27 8.40 -17.39
C ILE A 303 11.64 9.08 -17.19
N THR A 304 12.54 8.93 -18.17
CA THR A 304 13.96 9.26 -18.03
C THR A 304 14.23 10.76 -17.85
N SER A 305 13.37 11.65 -18.38
CA SER A 305 13.54 13.11 -18.24
C SER A 305 12.80 13.74 -17.06
N TRP A 306 12.28 12.95 -16.13
CA TRP A 306 11.63 13.48 -14.93
C TRP A 306 12.63 14.23 -14.04
N ASN A 307 12.24 15.43 -13.59
CA ASN A 307 12.94 16.16 -12.54
C ASN A 307 12.34 15.78 -11.18
N VAL A 308 13.01 14.89 -10.46
CA VAL A 308 12.55 14.37 -9.16
C VAL A 308 13.22 15.04 -7.95
N GLY A 309 13.90 16.18 -8.13
CA GLY A 309 14.68 16.83 -7.06
C GLY A 309 13.87 17.31 -5.84
N ASN A 310 12.54 17.43 -5.95
CA ASN A 310 11.65 17.74 -4.83
C ASN A 310 11.01 16.50 -4.19
N VAL A 311 11.22 15.31 -4.75
CA VAL A 311 10.64 14.05 -4.25
C VAL A 311 11.35 13.63 -2.98
N THR A 312 10.57 13.32 -1.95
CA THR A 312 11.07 12.88 -0.63
C THR A 312 10.69 11.44 -0.30
N THR A 313 9.66 10.89 -0.95
CA THR A 313 9.18 9.51 -0.74
C THR A 313 9.19 8.71 -2.05
N VAL A 314 9.94 7.61 -2.07
CA VAL A 314 10.10 6.68 -3.21
C VAL A 314 9.98 5.21 -2.77
N GLN A 315 9.52 4.97 -1.54
CA GLN A 315 9.42 3.63 -0.96
C GLN A 315 8.58 2.74 -1.88
N ASP A 316 9.12 1.57 -2.23
CA ASP A 316 8.47 0.59 -3.08
C ASP A 316 7.97 1.14 -4.44
N MET A 317 8.49 2.27 -4.93
CA MET A 317 8.01 2.93 -6.16
C MET A 317 7.95 1.98 -7.36
N PHE A 318 8.93 1.10 -7.51
CA PHE A 318 8.98 0.03 -8.52
C PHE A 318 8.97 -1.37 -7.88
N GLY A 319 8.53 -1.49 -6.62
CA GLY A 319 8.49 -2.76 -5.91
C GLY A 319 7.53 -3.73 -6.61
N GLY A 320 8.03 -4.81 -7.20
CA GLY A 320 7.25 -5.78 -7.97
C GLY A 320 7.01 -5.39 -9.43
N ALA A 321 7.59 -4.28 -9.92
CA ALA A 321 7.55 -3.89 -11.32
C ALA A 321 8.53 -4.74 -12.14
N ILE A 322 8.15 -6.00 -12.42
CA ILE A 322 9.02 -7.05 -12.96
C ILE A 322 9.74 -6.62 -14.25
N ALA A 323 9.06 -5.89 -15.14
CA ALA A 323 9.56 -5.46 -16.44
C ALA A 323 10.37 -4.14 -16.43
N PHE A 324 10.41 -3.43 -15.29
CA PHE A 324 10.97 -2.08 -15.23
C PHE A 324 12.50 -2.07 -15.41
N ASN A 325 12.99 -1.28 -16.37
CA ASN A 325 14.42 -1.13 -16.65
C ASN A 325 14.79 0.18 -17.34
N GLN A 326 14.11 1.29 -17.03
CA GLN A 326 14.41 2.59 -17.63
C GLN A 326 15.65 3.24 -17.03
N ASP A 327 16.46 3.92 -17.86
CA ASP A 327 17.66 4.64 -17.43
C ASP A 327 17.31 5.90 -16.62
N ILE A 328 17.25 5.71 -15.30
CA ILE A 328 16.99 6.77 -14.31
C ILE A 328 18.28 7.25 -13.63
N GLY A 329 19.45 6.95 -14.21
CA GLY A 329 20.74 7.32 -13.63
C GLY A 329 20.94 8.85 -13.51
N ALA A 330 20.19 9.65 -14.27
CA ALA A 330 20.24 11.11 -14.26
C ALA A 330 19.33 11.78 -13.23
N TRP A 331 18.53 11.01 -12.48
CA TRP A 331 17.64 11.55 -11.45
C TRP A 331 18.40 12.14 -10.26
N ASP A 332 17.91 13.28 -9.76
CA ASP A 332 18.40 13.92 -8.54
C ASP A 332 17.58 13.45 -7.33
N VAL A 333 18.21 12.65 -6.46
CA VAL A 333 17.56 11.98 -5.32
C VAL A 333 18.13 12.44 -3.97
N ASP A 334 18.81 13.59 -3.94
CA ASP A 334 19.56 14.08 -2.79
C ASP A 334 18.74 14.38 -1.54
N HIS A 335 17.42 14.61 -1.67
CA HIS A 335 16.48 14.81 -0.56
C HIS A 335 15.85 13.52 -0.03
N VAL A 336 16.04 12.38 -0.71
CA VAL A 336 15.39 11.12 -0.32
C VAL A 336 16.13 10.47 0.84
N THR A 337 15.41 10.22 1.94
CA THR A 337 15.98 9.63 3.16
C THR A 337 15.68 8.13 3.30
N ASN A 338 14.68 7.62 2.58
CA ASN A 338 14.18 6.25 2.73
C ASN A 338 13.94 5.61 1.35
N PHE A 339 14.82 4.67 1.00
CA PHE A 339 14.80 3.90 -0.24
C PHE A 339 14.22 2.49 -0.07
N THR A 340 13.45 2.26 1.02
CA THR A 340 12.91 0.93 1.34
C THR A 340 12.21 0.34 0.11
N GLY A 341 12.67 -0.82 -0.34
CA GLY A 341 12.02 -1.61 -1.38
C GLY A 341 11.91 -0.97 -2.77
N MET A 342 12.60 0.14 -3.05
CA MET A 342 12.40 0.93 -4.28
C MET A 342 12.40 0.08 -5.58
N PHE A 343 13.28 -0.93 -5.67
CA PHE A 343 13.37 -1.89 -6.79
C PHE A 343 13.14 -3.35 -6.36
N SER A 344 12.50 -3.58 -5.20
CA SER A 344 12.26 -4.91 -4.67
C SER A 344 11.41 -5.73 -5.65
N GLY A 345 11.95 -6.79 -6.27
CA GLY A 345 11.26 -7.63 -7.24
C GLY A 345 11.23 -7.08 -8.67
N ALA A 346 11.86 -5.92 -8.93
CA ALA A 346 12.08 -5.40 -10.28
C ALA A 346 13.14 -6.28 -10.99
N SER A 347 12.69 -7.44 -11.46
CA SER A 347 13.55 -8.60 -11.70
C SER A 347 14.57 -8.38 -12.82
N VAL A 348 14.25 -7.51 -13.79
CA VAL A 348 15.13 -7.22 -14.94
C VAL A 348 15.87 -5.88 -14.81
N PHE A 349 15.67 -5.14 -13.73
CA PHE A 349 16.27 -3.82 -13.51
C PHE A 349 17.79 -3.93 -13.39
N ASN A 350 18.54 -3.20 -14.24
CA ASN A 350 20.00 -3.24 -14.28
C ASN A 350 20.61 -1.94 -14.82
N GLN A 351 20.24 -0.80 -14.23
CA GLN A 351 20.69 0.51 -14.68
C GLN A 351 21.85 1.06 -13.84
N ASN A 352 22.67 1.91 -14.45
CA ASN A 352 23.76 2.58 -13.76
C ASN A 352 23.21 3.72 -12.89
N LEU A 353 23.41 3.64 -11.58
CA LEU A 353 22.93 4.63 -10.61
C LEU A 353 24.08 5.40 -9.93
N ASN A 354 25.28 5.31 -10.49
CA ASN A 354 26.51 5.85 -9.88
C ASN A 354 26.52 7.39 -9.80
N SER A 355 25.61 8.08 -10.49
CA SER A 355 25.46 9.54 -10.39
C SER A 355 24.53 9.98 -9.25
N TRP A 356 23.78 9.06 -8.64
CA TRP A 356 22.85 9.40 -7.57
C TRP A 356 23.59 9.87 -6.31
N ASN A 357 23.16 11.02 -5.78
CA ASN A 357 23.59 11.48 -4.47
C ASN A 357 22.68 10.89 -3.38
N VAL A 358 23.09 9.78 -2.77
CA VAL A 358 22.33 9.12 -1.70
C VAL A 358 22.76 9.54 -0.29
N SER A 359 23.47 10.66 -0.13
CA SER A 359 24.05 11.04 1.17
C SER A 359 23.03 11.37 2.27
N ALA A 360 21.79 11.70 1.92
CA ALA A 360 20.70 11.88 2.88
C ALA A 360 20.04 10.56 3.32
N ALA A 361 20.35 9.43 2.67
CA ALA A 361 19.72 8.15 2.94
C ALA A 361 20.04 7.64 4.35
N THR A 362 19.00 7.23 5.06
CA THR A 362 19.10 6.58 6.38
C THR A 362 18.61 5.13 6.37
N ASN A 363 17.75 4.77 5.41
CA ASN A 363 17.13 3.45 5.27
C ASN A 363 17.22 2.94 3.83
N MET A 364 17.87 1.78 3.62
CA MET A 364 18.01 1.11 2.32
C MET A 364 17.55 -0.36 2.36
N ARG A 365 16.66 -0.71 3.30
CA ARG A 365 16.17 -2.09 3.41
C ARG A 365 15.47 -2.53 2.13
N TYR A 366 15.69 -3.78 1.73
CA TYR A 366 15.05 -4.38 0.56
C TYR A 366 15.25 -3.66 -0.78
N MET A 367 16.14 -2.66 -0.89
CA MET A 367 16.19 -1.77 -2.06
C MET A 367 16.30 -2.53 -3.40
N PHE A 368 17.08 -3.60 -3.46
CA PHE A 368 17.25 -4.49 -4.62
C PHE A 368 16.89 -5.95 -4.30
N ASN A 369 16.04 -6.16 -3.30
CA ASN A 369 15.57 -7.48 -2.91
C ASN A 369 14.86 -8.17 -4.11
N TYR A 370 15.22 -9.39 -4.49
CA TYR A 370 14.72 -10.08 -5.69
C TYR A 370 14.91 -9.32 -7.02
N ALA A 371 15.79 -8.31 -7.09
CA ALA A 371 16.19 -7.68 -8.36
C ALA A 371 17.22 -8.57 -9.08
N LEU A 372 16.74 -9.69 -9.64
CA LEU A 372 17.57 -10.81 -10.09
C LEU A 372 18.72 -10.40 -11.04
N ALA A 373 18.45 -9.48 -11.97
CA ALA A 373 19.40 -9.02 -12.97
C ALA A 373 20.28 -7.83 -12.51
N PHE A 374 20.04 -7.28 -11.33
CA PHE A 374 20.68 -6.05 -10.91
C PHE A 374 22.19 -6.23 -10.71
N ASN A 375 22.97 -5.52 -11.51
CA ASN A 375 24.42 -5.37 -11.37
C ASN A 375 24.85 -3.95 -11.80
N GLY A 376 23.94 -2.98 -11.68
CA GLY A 376 24.18 -1.59 -12.02
C GLY A 376 25.23 -0.96 -11.12
N ASN A 377 26.06 -0.07 -11.66
CA ASN A 377 27.12 0.57 -10.88
C ASN A 377 26.52 1.49 -9.79
N ILE A 378 26.94 1.26 -8.54
CA ILE A 378 26.59 2.02 -7.33
C ILE A 378 27.83 2.29 -6.46
N SER A 379 29.02 2.11 -7.02
CA SER A 379 30.28 2.13 -6.26
C SER A 379 30.61 3.51 -5.68
N SER A 380 30.10 4.61 -6.24
CA SER A 380 30.35 5.97 -5.75
C SER A 380 29.48 6.40 -4.56
N TRP A 381 28.47 5.61 -4.20
CA TRP A 381 27.45 6.03 -3.24
C TRP A 381 28.02 6.38 -1.87
N ASN A 382 27.65 7.55 -1.35
CA ASN A 382 27.92 7.93 0.03
C ASN A 382 26.80 7.41 0.94
N VAL A 383 27.00 6.22 1.50
CA VAL A 383 26.05 5.57 2.42
C VAL A 383 26.31 5.89 3.90
N GLY A 384 27.11 6.94 4.19
CA GLY A 384 27.58 7.25 5.54
C GLY A 384 26.49 7.53 6.58
N ASN A 385 25.29 7.92 6.15
CA ASN A 385 24.13 8.17 7.03
C ASN A 385 23.18 6.97 7.15
N VAL A 386 23.41 5.88 6.40
CA VAL A 386 22.55 4.70 6.40
C VAL A 386 22.73 3.94 7.71
N THR A 387 21.61 3.60 8.35
CA THR A 387 21.60 2.85 9.61
C THR A 387 21.13 1.40 9.44
N THR A 388 20.42 1.07 8.35
CA THR A 388 19.93 -0.28 8.07
C THR A 388 19.99 -0.64 6.58
N MET A 389 20.51 -1.84 6.30
CA MET A 389 20.67 -2.43 4.96
C MET A 389 20.09 -3.85 4.90
N GLU A 390 19.13 -4.15 5.78
CA GLU A 390 18.45 -5.46 5.84
C GLU A 390 17.96 -5.90 4.45
N TYR A 391 18.38 -7.10 4.03
CA TYR A 391 18.00 -7.70 2.76
C TYR A 391 18.20 -6.83 1.51
N MET A 392 19.10 -5.85 1.54
CA MET A 392 19.28 -4.90 0.44
C MET A 392 19.53 -5.57 -0.91
N PHE A 393 20.31 -6.66 -0.94
CA PHE A 393 20.64 -7.44 -2.15
C PHE A 393 20.18 -8.90 -2.06
N ARG A 394 19.19 -9.22 -1.20
CA ARG A 394 18.65 -10.59 -1.11
C ARG A 394 18.20 -11.05 -2.49
N ASP A 395 18.70 -12.19 -2.95
CA ASP A 395 18.37 -12.80 -4.25
C ASP A 395 18.69 -11.88 -5.46
N ALA A 396 19.51 -10.85 -5.31
CA ALA A 396 20.08 -10.08 -6.42
C ALA A 396 21.19 -10.91 -7.09
N ARG A 397 20.80 -11.96 -7.82
CA ARG A 397 21.68 -13.05 -8.28
C ARG A 397 22.84 -12.59 -9.15
N ALA A 398 22.67 -11.53 -9.92
CA ALA A 398 23.70 -10.98 -10.80
C ALA A 398 24.64 -9.97 -10.11
N PHE A 399 24.31 -9.52 -8.90
CA PHE A 399 25.02 -8.42 -8.25
C PHE A 399 26.44 -8.82 -7.85
N ASN A 400 27.43 -8.10 -8.38
CA ASN A 400 28.84 -8.32 -8.05
C ASN A 400 29.68 -7.02 -8.14
N GLN A 401 29.07 -5.86 -7.88
CA GLN A 401 29.77 -4.58 -7.90
C GLN A 401 30.70 -4.42 -6.71
N ASN A 402 31.87 -3.81 -6.94
CA ASN A 402 32.81 -3.48 -5.87
C ASN A 402 32.30 -2.27 -5.08
N ILE A 403 31.89 -2.53 -3.84
CA ILE A 403 31.37 -1.56 -2.86
C ILE A 403 32.25 -1.48 -1.60
N ASN A 404 33.51 -1.94 -1.70
CA ASN A 404 34.43 -1.95 -0.56
C ASN A 404 34.70 -0.53 -0.02
N ASN A 405 34.58 0.49 -0.86
CA ASN A 405 34.79 1.90 -0.48
C ASN A 405 33.63 2.53 0.31
N TRP A 406 32.51 1.83 0.48
CA TRP A 406 31.37 2.35 1.23
C TRP A 406 31.69 2.57 2.72
N ASN A 407 31.28 3.72 3.25
CA ASN A 407 31.35 3.99 4.68
C ASN A 407 30.09 3.46 5.38
N VAL A 408 30.16 2.26 5.95
CA VAL A 408 29.06 1.61 6.68
C VAL A 408 29.10 1.82 8.20
N SER A 409 29.88 2.79 8.69
CA SER A 409 30.13 2.99 10.15
C SER A 409 28.90 3.34 11.00
N ASN A 410 27.78 3.70 10.37
CA ASN A 410 26.51 3.96 11.04
C ASN A 410 25.49 2.82 10.92
N VAL A 411 25.79 1.77 10.13
CA VAL A 411 24.91 0.62 9.96
C VAL A 411 24.90 -0.22 11.25
N THR A 412 23.71 -0.53 11.73
CA THR A 412 23.49 -1.38 12.92
C THR A 412 22.92 -2.75 12.57
N ASN A 413 22.23 -2.88 11.43
CA ASN A 413 21.60 -4.12 10.99
C ASN A 413 21.96 -4.46 9.53
N MET A 414 22.61 -5.61 9.34
CA MET A 414 22.99 -6.18 8.05
C MET A 414 22.32 -7.54 7.77
N TYR A 415 21.24 -7.85 8.49
CA TYR A 415 20.54 -9.12 8.38
C TYR A 415 20.18 -9.46 6.91
N GLY A 416 20.67 -10.60 6.44
CA GLY A 416 20.41 -11.11 5.09
C GLY A 416 20.83 -10.22 3.92
N MET A 417 21.75 -9.26 4.10
CA MET A 417 22.08 -8.27 3.06
C MET A 417 22.44 -8.90 1.71
N PHE A 418 23.18 -10.02 1.71
CA PHE A 418 23.59 -10.78 0.51
C PHE A 418 23.04 -12.21 0.49
N LEU A 419 21.90 -12.44 1.15
CA LEU A 419 21.20 -13.72 1.13
C LEU A 419 20.95 -14.16 -0.32
N ALA A 420 21.42 -15.35 -0.72
CA ALA A 420 21.23 -15.89 -2.06
C ALA A 420 21.72 -14.97 -3.22
N SER A 421 22.66 -14.05 -2.96
CA SER A 421 23.29 -13.24 -4.02
C SER A 421 24.37 -14.04 -4.76
N TYR A 422 23.95 -14.96 -5.64
CA TYR A 422 24.81 -16.03 -6.18
C TYR A 422 26.07 -15.60 -6.95
N ALA A 423 26.19 -14.35 -7.38
CA ALA A 423 27.40 -13.84 -8.04
C ALA A 423 28.31 -13.01 -7.13
N TYR A 424 27.85 -12.60 -5.95
CA TYR A 424 28.56 -11.61 -5.13
C TYR A 424 29.78 -12.22 -4.45
N ASN A 425 30.97 -11.76 -4.83
CA ASN A 425 32.26 -12.26 -4.32
C ASN A 425 33.32 -11.15 -4.17
N GLN A 426 32.91 -9.97 -3.70
CA GLN A 426 33.82 -8.83 -3.55
C GLN A 426 34.41 -8.74 -2.13
N ASN A 427 35.61 -8.15 -2.03
CA ASN A 427 36.22 -7.82 -0.74
C ASN A 427 35.46 -6.69 -0.05
N MET A 428 35.36 -6.73 1.28
CA MET A 428 34.70 -5.71 2.13
C MET A 428 35.57 -5.33 3.33
N ASN A 429 36.90 -5.44 3.18
CA ASN A 429 37.87 -5.24 4.24
C ASN A 429 38.14 -3.76 4.60
N LEU A 430 37.47 -2.80 3.96
CA LEU A 430 37.52 -1.38 4.36
C LEU A 430 36.30 -0.96 5.20
N TRP A 431 35.31 -1.84 5.34
CA TRP A 431 34.10 -1.54 6.07
C TRP A 431 34.34 -1.44 7.57
N ASN A 432 33.84 -0.36 8.18
CA ASN A 432 33.76 -0.24 9.62
C ASN A 432 32.42 -0.79 10.12
N THR A 433 32.42 -2.02 10.64
CA THR A 433 31.22 -2.71 11.15
C THR A 433 31.01 -2.55 12.66
N SER A 434 31.73 -1.63 13.33
CA SER A 434 31.75 -1.52 14.79
C SER A 434 30.40 -1.26 15.49
N LYS A 435 29.37 -0.85 14.75
CA LYS A 435 28.01 -0.63 15.27
C LYS A 435 27.02 -1.74 14.92
N VAL A 436 27.44 -2.73 14.12
CA VAL A 436 26.55 -3.80 13.66
C VAL A 436 26.27 -4.76 14.82
N THR A 437 24.99 -5.04 15.05
CA THR A 437 24.52 -5.98 16.08
C THR A 437 23.93 -7.27 15.50
N ASN A 438 23.48 -7.25 14.25
CA ASN A 438 22.88 -8.39 13.57
C ASN A 438 23.53 -8.63 12.20
N MET A 439 24.15 -9.80 12.04
CA MET A 439 24.75 -10.31 10.80
C MET A 439 24.13 -11.65 10.38
N SER A 440 23.01 -12.07 10.98
CA SER A 440 22.41 -13.35 10.64
C SER A 440 22.03 -13.38 9.16
N TYR A 441 22.19 -14.55 8.54
CA TYR A 441 21.90 -14.79 7.13
C TYR A 441 22.69 -13.94 6.13
N MET A 442 23.72 -13.18 6.54
CA MET A 442 24.44 -12.20 5.71
C MET A 442 24.83 -12.75 4.32
N PHE A 443 25.37 -13.96 4.26
CA PHE A 443 25.78 -14.65 3.03
C PHE A 443 25.11 -16.01 2.85
N HIS A 444 24.02 -16.31 3.56
CA HIS A 444 23.34 -17.60 3.44
C HIS A 444 22.97 -17.91 1.98
N LEU A 445 23.26 -19.13 1.51
CA LEU A 445 23.12 -19.58 0.12
C LEU A 445 23.94 -18.80 -0.92
N ASN A 446 24.91 -17.97 -0.52
CA ASN A 446 25.88 -17.40 -1.45
C ASN A 446 27.01 -18.40 -1.71
N HIS A 447 26.79 -19.28 -2.69
CA HIS A 447 27.71 -20.38 -3.01
C HIS A 447 29.09 -19.96 -3.51
N VAL A 448 29.34 -18.69 -3.85
CA VAL A 448 30.63 -18.24 -4.41
C VAL A 448 31.39 -17.30 -3.47
N PHE A 449 30.77 -16.84 -2.40
CA PHE A 449 31.36 -15.81 -1.54
C PHE A 449 32.63 -16.30 -0.86
N ASN A 450 33.72 -15.56 -1.11
CA ASN A 450 35.03 -15.73 -0.48
C ASN A 450 35.78 -14.37 -0.38
N GLY A 451 35.04 -13.28 -0.27
CA GLY A 451 35.59 -11.93 -0.15
C GLY A 451 36.30 -11.72 1.19
N ASN A 452 37.36 -10.90 1.20
CA ASN A 452 38.08 -10.57 2.42
C ASN A 452 37.23 -9.68 3.36
N ILE A 453 37.01 -10.18 4.57
CA ILE A 453 36.27 -9.55 5.68
C ILE A 453 37.04 -9.61 7.02
N SER A 454 38.35 -9.89 6.98
CA SER A 454 39.16 -10.13 8.19
C SER A 454 39.34 -8.89 9.07
N THR A 455 38.99 -7.70 8.58
CA THR A 455 39.12 -6.43 9.32
C THR A 455 37.84 -6.01 10.03
N TRP A 456 36.75 -6.76 9.86
CA TRP A 456 35.46 -6.42 10.46
C TRP A 456 35.55 -6.39 11.99
N ASN A 457 34.97 -5.36 12.58
CA ASN A 457 34.77 -5.29 14.03
C ASN A 457 33.41 -5.92 14.36
N THR A 458 33.44 -7.07 15.01
CA THR A 458 32.25 -7.85 15.40
C THR A 458 31.89 -7.72 16.89
N GLY A 459 32.55 -6.82 17.63
CA GLY A 459 32.44 -6.78 19.09
C GLY A 459 31.05 -6.46 19.65
N LEU A 460 30.16 -5.90 18.85
CA LEU A 460 28.75 -5.64 19.21
C LEU A 460 27.77 -6.63 18.56
N VAL A 461 28.24 -7.57 17.73
CA VAL A 461 27.37 -8.52 17.06
C VAL A 461 26.81 -9.52 18.07
N VAL A 462 25.48 -9.63 18.10
CA VAL A 462 24.72 -10.54 18.96
C VAL A 462 24.26 -11.77 18.18
N TYR A 463 23.88 -11.59 16.91
CA TYR A 463 23.34 -12.65 16.06
C TYR A 463 24.22 -12.87 14.82
N MET A 464 24.72 -14.10 14.66
CA MET A 464 25.51 -14.58 13.52
C MET A 464 24.95 -15.88 12.92
N ASP A 465 23.72 -16.26 13.26
CA ASP A 465 23.10 -17.48 12.77
C ASP A 465 22.97 -17.47 11.25
N HIS A 466 23.20 -18.62 10.62
CA HIS A 466 23.21 -18.82 9.17
C HIS A 466 24.19 -17.94 8.37
N MET A 467 25.12 -17.20 8.99
CA MET A 467 25.91 -16.17 8.29
C MET A 467 26.63 -16.69 7.03
N PHE A 468 27.21 -17.89 7.08
CA PHE A 468 27.94 -18.55 6.00
C PHE A 468 27.34 -19.90 5.58
N ASP A 469 26.06 -20.11 5.89
CA ASP A 469 25.32 -21.31 5.55
C ASP A 469 25.30 -21.52 4.02
N ASN A 470 25.74 -22.70 3.56
CA ASN A 470 25.92 -23.13 2.18
C ASN A 470 26.83 -22.22 1.33
N THR A 471 27.91 -21.69 1.93
CA THR A 471 28.90 -20.87 1.21
C THR A 471 30.18 -21.66 0.86
N ASN A 472 31.01 -21.09 -0.03
CA ASN A 472 32.37 -21.56 -0.30
C ASN A 472 33.44 -20.76 0.48
N PHE A 473 33.04 -20.13 1.59
CA PHE A 473 33.88 -19.21 2.32
C PHE A 473 35.07 -19.93 2.99
N ILE A 474 36.28 -19.42 2.78
CA ILE A 474 37.53 -19.93 3.39
C ILE A 474 38.35 -18.80 4.03
N GLY A 475 37.78 -17.60 4.14
CA GLY A 475 38.49 -16.42 4.61
C GLY A 475 38.89 -16.50 6.09
N ASP A 476 39.91 -15.71 6.44
CA ASP A 476 40.42 -15.60 7.81
C ASP A 476 39.47 -14.80 8.72
N LEU A 477 39.06 -15.43 9.82
CA LEU A 477 38.20 -14.85 10.86
C LEU A 477 38.89 -14.75 12.24
N SER A 478 40.20 -14.96 12.33
CA SER A 478 40.94 -15.06 13.59
C SER A 478 40.94 -13.78 14.43
N SER A 479 40.73 -12.63 13.80
CA SER A 479 40.69 -11.31 14.43
C SER A 479 39.33 -10.96 15.05
N TRP A 480 38.28 -11.74 14.77
CA TRP A 480 36.93 -11.39 15.16
C TRP A 480 36.73 -11.48 16.68
N ASN A 481 36.05 -10.46 17.23
CA ASN A 481 35.62 -10.47 18.63
C ASN A 481 34.18 -10.98 18.71
N THR A 482 34.00 -12.19 19.22
CA THR A 482 32.69 -12.85 19.35
C THR A 482 32.10 -12.77 20.75
N GLY A 483 32.70 -12.02 21.68
CA GLY A 483 32.32 -12.02 23.11
C GLY A 483 30.93 -11.46 23.43
N SER A 484 30.23 -10.91 22.44
CA SER A 484 28.84 -10.45 22.53
C SER A 484 27.85 -11.37 21.81
N VAL A 485 28.33 -12.38 21.07
CA VAL A 485 27.47 -13.24 20.26
C VAL A 485 26.71 -14.20 21.18
N GLU A 486 25.40 -14.29 20.95
CA GLU A 486 24.48 -15.16 21.70
C GLU A 486 23.98 -16.32 20.84
N ASN A 487 23.93 -16.17 19.51
CA ASN A 487 23.43 -17.18 18.57
C ASN A 487 24.40 -17.42 17.39
N MET A 488 24.82 -18.68 17.21
CA MET A 488 25.68 -19.17 16.10
C MET A 488 25.04 -20.36 15.35
N GLU A 489 23.73 -20.54 15.48
CA GLU A 489 22.99 -21.61 14.82
C GLU A 489 23.24 -21.62 13.30
N TYR A 490 23.54 -22.78 12.71
CA TYR A 490 23.80 -22.95 11.28
C TYR A 490 24.91 -22.05 10.68
N MET A 491 25.74 -21.38 11.48
CA MET A 491 26.66 -20.33 11.00
C MET A 491 27.54 -20.78 9.81
N PHE A 492 28.04 -22.02 9.82
CA PHE A 492 28.84 -22.62 8.74
C PHE A 492 28.22 -23.92 8.20
N TRP A 493 26.90 -24.07 8.31
CA TRP A 493 26.22 -25.26 7.77
C TRP A 493 26.52 -25.45 6.29
N GLY A 494 26.97 -26.62 5.88
CA GLY A 494 27.28 -26.89 4.48
C GLY A 494 28.44 -26.05 3.89
N ALA A 495 29.17 -25.27 4.70
CA ALA A 495 30.37 -24.56 4.27
C ALA A 495 31.55 -25.55 4.10
N GLY A 496 31.45 -26.41 3.09
CA GLY A 496 32.24 -27.64 2.98
C GLY A 496 33.76 -27.46 2.95
N ASN A 497 34.24 -26.29 2.51
CA ASN A 497 35.66 -25.96 2.41
C ASN A 497 36.19 -25.15 3.61
N PHE A 498 35.33 -24.74 4.54
CA PHE A 498 35.70 -23.84 5.63
C PHE A 498 36.63 -24.53 6.65
N ASN A 499 37.77 -23.92 6.95
CA ASN A 499 38.73 -24.41 7.95
C ASN A 499 39.60 -23.28 8.54
N SER A 500 39.03 -22.10 8.79
CA SER A 500 39.77 -20.97 9.38
C SER A 500 40.14 -21.24 10.85
N ASN A 501 41.20 -20.59 11.34
CA ASN A 501 41.55 -20.60 12.75
C ASN A 501 40.52 -19.77 13.57
N LEU A 502 39.95 -20.38 14.61
CA LEU A 502 38.94 -19.79 15.50
C LEU A 502 39.34 -19.82 16.99
N ASN A 503 40.61 -20.14 17.31
CA ASN A 503 41.05 -20.41 18.67
C ASN A 503 40.95 -19.20 19.63
N LEU A 504 40.96 -17.97 19.10
CA LEU A 504 40.84 -16.73 19.87
C LEU A 504 39.39 -16.27 20.08
N TRP A 505 38.41 -16.97 19.52
CA TRP A 505 37.01 -16.60 19.68
C TRP A 505 36.55 -16.78 21.14
N ASN A 506 35.88 -15.75 21.66
CA ASN A 506 35.18 -15.83 22.92
C ASN A 506 33.72 -16.22 22.68
N VAL A 507 33.36 -17.45 23.02
CA VAL A 507 31.99 -17.98 22.88
C VAL A 507 31.23 -18.08 24.20
N SER A 508 31.70 -17.42 25.27
CA SER A 508 31.15 -17.56 26.63
C SER A 508 29.71 -17.08 26.80
N LYS A 509 29.15 -16.37 25.82
CA LYS A 509 27.75 -15.92 25.80
C LYS A 509 26.88 -16.68 24.81
N VAL A 510 27.47 -17.55 23.97
CA VAL A 510 26.71 -18.28 22.96
C VAL A 510 25.84 -19.30 23.65
N THR A 511 24.54 -19.28 23.35
CA THR A 511 23.55 -20.20 23.93
C THR A 511 23.10 -21.27 22.95
N ASN A 512 23.25 -21.03 21.64
CA ASN A 512 22.84 -21.93 20.58
C ASN A 512 23.95 -22.12 19.53
N MET A 513 24.41 -23.35 19.35
CA MET A 513 25.39 -23.80 18.36
C MET A 513 24.84 -24.93 17.47
N GLN A 514 23.50 -25.09 17.41
CA GLN A 514 22.90 -26.15 16.61
C GLN A 514 23.39 -26.08 15.16
N SER A 515 23.86 -27.23 14.67
CA SER A 515 24.32 -27.43 13.29
C SER A 515 25.39 -26.45 12.81
N MET A 516 26.12 -25.78 13.72
CA MET A 516 27.08 -24.72 13.38
C MET A 516 28.10 -25.15 12.32
N PHE A 517 28.60 -26.38 12.40
CA PHE A 517 29.56 -26.98 11.45
C PHE A 517 29.00 -28.25 10.79
N GLU A 518 27.68 -28.46 10.79
CA GLU A 518 27.11 -29.62 10.09
C GLU A 518 27.46 -29.53 8.59
N LYS A 519 27.99 -30.61 8.03
CA LYS A 519 28.49 -30.69 6.64
C LYS A 519 29.64 -29.73 6.29
N ALA A 520 30.34 -29.16 7.28
CA ALA A 520 31.61 -28.48 7.06
C ALA A 520 32.73 -29.52 6.87
N TYR A 521 32.76 -30.19 5.71
CA TYR A 521 33.55 -31.39 5.45
C TYR A 521 35.06 -31.24 5.69
N ALA A 522 35.62 -30.04 5.50
CA ALA A 522 37.03 -29.72 5.68
C ALA A 522 37.37 -29.16 7.08
N PHE A 523 36.39 -28.93 7.94
CA PHE A 523 36.61 -28.24 9.21
C PHE A 523 37.34 -29.13 10.22
N ASN A 524 38.49 -28.65 10.68
CA ASN A 524 39.29 -29.24 11.76
C ASN A 524 40.09 -28.16 12.52
N GLY A 525 39.55 -26.94 12.60
CA GLY A 525 40.18 -25.82 13.30
C GLY A 525 40.15 -26.02 14.83
N ASP A 526 41.21 -25.64 15.53
CA ASP A 526 41.29 -25.77 16.99
C ASP A 526 40.28 -24.87 17.69
N ILE A 527 39.38 -25.51 18.45
CA ILE A 527 38.32 -24.91 19.26
C ILE A 527 38.35 -25.45 20.71
N SER A 528 39.45 -26.09 21.10
CA SER A 528 39.60 -26.71 22.43
C SER A 528 39.51 -25.68 23.56
N ALA A 529 39.96 -24.44 23.32
CA ALA A 529 39.98 -23.37 24.31
C ALA A 529 38.63 -22.67 24.53
N TRP A 530 37.57 -23.05 23.80
CA TRP A 530 36.27 -22.39 23.90
C TRP A 530 35.58 -22.61 25.26
N ASN A 531 35.07 -21.53 25.85
CA ASN A 531 34.21 -21.59 27.02
C ASN A 531 32.75 -21.81 26.60
N THR A 532 32.29 -23.06 26.65
CA THR A 532 30.95 -23.47 26.20
C THR A 532 29.90 -23.50 27.30
N SER A 533 30.20 -23.02 28.51
CA SER A 533 29.31 -23.20 29.68
C SER A 533 27.92 -22.56 29.56
N ALA A 534 27.74 -21.61 28.63
CA ALA A 534 26.45 -21.00 28.35
C ALA A 534 25.63 -21.73 27.28
N VAL A 535 26.22 -22.68 26.54
CA VAL A 535 25.58 -23.33 25.40
C VAL A 535 24.55 -24.34 25.88
N THR A 536 23.31 -24.18 25.40
CA THR A 536 22.17 -25.05 25.74
C THR A 536 21.81 -26.03 24.63
N ASN A 537 22.23 -25.77 23.38
CA ASN A 537 21.93 -26.60 22.21
C ASN A 537 23.17 -26.81 21.33
N PHE A 538 23.61 -28.07 21.26
CA PHE A 538 24.72 -28.57 20.43
C PHE A 538 24.23 -29.52 19.32
N SER A 539 22.91 -29.61 19.11
CA SER A 539 22.32 -30.59 18.22
C SER A 539 22.93 -30.50 16.82
N PHE A 540 23.40 -31.63 16.30
CA PHE A 540 24.06 -31.75 15.00
C PHE A 540 25.32 -30.89 14.78
N MET A 541 25.91 -30.26 15.81
CA MET A 541 26.98 -29.26 15.63
C MET A 541 28.10 -29.67 14.67
N PHE A 542 28.54 -30.93 14.68
CA PHE A 542 29.58 -31.49 13.81
C PHE A 542 29.06 -32.65 12.94
N SER A 543 27.74 -32.77 12.75
CA SER A 543 27.16 -33.84 11.93
C SER A 543 27.76 -33.76 10.52
N GLU A 544 28.28 -34.87 10.00
CA GLU A 544 28.94 -34.95 8.69
C GLU A 544 30.21 -34.06 8.53
N ALA A 545 30.79 -33.50 9.60
CA ALA A 545 32.11 -32.86 9.57
C ALA A 545 33.21 -33.93 9.51
N THR A 546 33.44 -34.50 8.33
CA THR A 546 34.13 -35.79 8.13
C THR A 546 35.57 -35.84 8.63
N VAL A 547 36.27 -34.70 8.70
CA VAL A 547 37.69 -34.61 9.11
C VAL A 547 37.89 -34.02 10.51
N PHE A 548 36.81 -33.61 11.18
CA PHE A 548 36.89 -32.98 12.49
C PHE A 548 37.40 -33.96 13.54
N ASN A 549 38.48 -33.61 14.24
CA ASN A 549 39.10 -34.46 15.26
C ASN A 549 39.83 -33.66 16.36
N GLN A 550 39.26 -32.55 16.80
CA GLN A 550 39.85 -31.72 17.87
C GLN A 550 39.50 -32.24 19.26
N ASN A 551 40.41 -32.08 20.22
CA ASN A 551 40.17 -32.45 21.62
C ASN A 551 39.20 -31.44 22.28
N LEU A 552 38.08 -31.95 22.81
CA LEU A 552 37.02 -31.15 23.44
C LEU A 552 36.91 -31.38 24.96
N SER A 553 37.90 -32.04 25.59
CA SER A 553 37.85 -32.41 27.01
C SER A 553 37.70 -31.23 27.98
N SER A 554 38.03 -30.01 27.54
CA SER A 554 37.91 -28.75 28.27
C SER A 554 36.53 -28.10 28.19
N TRP A 555 35.64 -28.61 27.33
CA TRP A 555 34.31 -28.03 27.16
C TRP A 555 33.40 -28.31 28.36
N ASP A 556 32.74 -27.27 28.84
CA ASP A 556 31.66 -27.40 29.83
C ASP A 556 30.33 -27.57 29.10
N VAL A 557 29.75 -28.76 29.21
CA VAL A 557 28.45 -29.12 28.61
C VAL A 557 27.34 -29.26 29.68
N SER A 558 27.58 -28.79 30.91
CA SER A 558 26.63 -28.97 32.04
C SER A 558 25.29 -28.26 31.84
N HIS A 559 25.25 -27.20 31.04
CA HIS A 559 24.04 -26.45 30.68
C HIS A 559 23.37 -26.94 29.39
N ALA A 560 23.96 -27.93 28.72
CA ALA A 560 23.41 -28.47 27.49
C ALA A 560 22.09 -29.20 27.76
N THR A 561 21.02 -28.74 27.12
CA THR A 561 19.71 -29.39 27.14
C THR A 561 19.52 -30.33 25.95
N THR A 562 20.23 -30.08 24.85
CA THR A 562 20.17 -30.89 23.62
C THR A 562 21.57 -31.05 23.02
N ILE A 563 21.99 -32.31 22.80
CA ILE A 563 23.27 -32.70 22.17
C ILE A 563 22.99 -33.83 21.16
N GLU A 564 21.80 -33.84 20.55
CA GLU A 564 21.44 -34.95 19.67
C GLU A 564 22.30 -34.94 18.41
N ARG A 565 22.80 -36.12 18.02
CA ARG A 565 23.50 -36.34 16.75
C ARG A 565 24.68 -35.38 16.50
N MET A 566 25.28 -34.83 17.56
CA MET A 566 26.37 -33.85 17.48
C MET A 566 27.52 -34.30 16.56
N PHE A 567 27.90 -35.58 16.60
CA PHE A 567 28.96 -36.17 15.77
C PHE A 567 28.45 -37.20 14.75
N ARG A 568 27.15 -37.16 14.39
CA ARG A 568 26.57 -38.10 13.44
C ARG A 568 27.36 -38.06 12.13
N LEU A 569 27.98 -39.16 11.72
CA LEU A 569 28.80 -39.25 10.49
C LEU A 569 30.07 -38.36 10.48
N ALA A 570 30.55 -37.88 11.64
CA ALA A 570 31.86 -37.23 11.77
C ALA A 570 32.97 -38.30 11.80
N SER A 571 33.32 -38.87 10.63
CA SER A 571 34.10 -40.12 10.52
C SER A 571 35.51 -40.10 11.13
N ALA A 572 36.16 -38.94 11.21
CA ALA A 572 37.50 -38.83 11.79
C ALA A 572 37.51 -38.63 13.31
N PHE A 573 36.36 -38.32 13.92
CA PHE A 573 36.30 -37.97 15.34
C PHE A 573 36.52 -39.22 16.21
N ASN A 574 37.64 -39.23 16.93
CA ASN A 574 38.07 -40.35 17.78
C ASN A 574 38.66 -39.91 19.14
N GLN A 575 38.36 -38.69 19.57
CA GLN A 575 38.83 -38.15 20.85
C GLN A 575 38.01 -38.71 22.03
N ASP A 576 38.66 -38.78 23.20
CA ASP A 576 38.11 -39.26 24.47
C ASP A 576 37.08 -38.32 25.12
#